data_AF-A0A0B4R9N9-F1
#
_entry.id   AF-A0A0B4R9N9-F1
#
_cell.length_a   1.000
_cell.length_b   1.000
_cell.length_c   1.000
_cell.angle_alpha   90.00
_cell.angle_beta   90.00
_cell.angle_gamma   90.00
#
_symmetry.space_group_name_H-M   'P 1'
#
loop_
_entity.id
_entity.type
_entity.pdbx_description
1 polymer ?
#
loop_
_entity_poly.entity_id
_entity_poly.type
_entity_poly.pdbx_seq_one_letter_code
_entity_poly.pdbx_strand_id
1 'polypeptide(L)'
;MKEQSARNTREGIIFVGALIFFAVATFFSLYEGSRLDNVPWEWPYSAVFTNWLNGGVESAADILTIDYLVYAAKFAPVYPTIMFFSAFALLLQLASWILKKSEIALSVFHLVCGFALLFMSGVLMSSPTVGLEFFSRVFFVTALVVVISGVVSFVKARKQVV
;
A
#
# COMPACT_ATOMS: atom_id res chain seq x y z
N MET A 1 18.27 16.72 24.72
CA MET A 1 19.12 16.49 23.52
C MET A 1 19.30 15.01 23.19
N LYS A 2 19.71 14.15 24.15
CA LYS A 2 19.90 12.70 23.89
C LYS A 2 18.62 11.96 23.45
N GLU A 3 17.47 12.26 24.06
CA GLU A 3 16.18 11.61 23.70
C GLU A 3 15.70 11.95 22.29
N GLN A 4 15.82 13.21 21.89
CA GLN A 4 15.45 13.65 20.53
C GLN A 4 16.35 13.01 19.47
N SER A 5 17.64 12.88 19.75
CA SER A 5 18.59 12.19 18.86
C SER A 5 18.23 10.72 18.70
N ALA A 6 17.93 10.02 19.80
CA ALA A 6 17.56 8.61 19.77
C ALA A 6 16.25 8.37 19.00
N ARG A 7 15.26 9.26 19.13
CA ARG A 7 14.00 9.20 18.37
C ARG A 7 14.24 9.33 16.87
N ASN A 8 15.03 10.31 16.46
CA ASN A 8 15.36 10.53 15.05
C ASN A 8 16.14 9.35 14.45
N THR A 9 17.07 8.75 15.21
CA THR A 9 17.80 7.55 14.76
C THR A 9 16.85 6.37 14.57
N ARG A 10 15.91 6.15 15.50
CA ARG A 10 14.91 5.08 15.37
C ARG A 10 14.00 5.29 14.15
N GLU A 11 13.50 6.51 13.93
CA GLU A 11 12.70 6.85 12.76
C GLU A 11 13.46 6.61 11.45
N GLY A 12 14.74 7.00 11.40
CA GLY A 12 15.62 6.74 10.27
C GLY A 12 15.82 5.23 10.00
N ILE A 13 16.06 4.44 11.05
CA ILE A 13 16.21 2.98 10.93
C ILE A 13 14.92 2.34 10.39
N ILE A 14 13.76 2.73 10.92
CA ILE A 14 12.46 2.21 10.45
C ILE A 14 12.24 2.59 8.98
N PHE A 15 12.55 3.82 8.60
CA PHE A 15 12.40 4.29 7.22
C PHE A 15 13.30 3.51 6.25
N VAL A 16 14.59 3.37 6.57
CA VAL A 16 15.54 2.62 5.73
C VAL A 16 15.17 1.14 5.66
N GLY A 17 14.78 0.55 6.80
CA GLY A 17 14.29 -0.83 6.83
C GLY A 17 13.07 -1.02 5.93
N ALA A 18 12.05 -0.17 6.06
CA ALA A 18 10.87 -0.21 5.22
C ALA A 18 11.21 -0.02 3.73
N LEU A 19 12.17 0.85 3.39
CA LEU A 19 12.62 1.05 2.01
C LEU A 19 13.28 -0.21 1.43
N ILE A 20 14.11 -0.90 2.21
CA ILE A 20 14.74 -2.16 1.79
C ILE A 20 13.66 -3.24 1.58
N PHE A 21 12.75 -3.41 2.54
CA PHE A 21 11.64 -4.36 2.39
C PHE A 21 10.76 -4.04 1.20
N PHE A 22 10.47 -2.77 0.95
CA PHE A 22 9.70 -2.32 -0.20
C PHE A 22 10.40 -2.69 -1.52
N ALA A 23 11.70 -2.38 -1.64
CA ALA A 23 12.47 -2.68 -2.85
C ALA A 23 12.56 -4.19 -3.11
N VAL A 24 12.88 -4.98 -2.09
CA VAL A 24 12.99 -6.44 -2.19
C VAL A 24 11.63 -7.06 -2.52
N ALA A 25 10.57 -6.66 -1.83
CA ALA A 25 9.23 -7.17 -2.09
C ALA A 25 8.72 -6.76 -3.48
N THR A 26 9.04 -5.56 -3.96
CA THR A 26 8.72 -5.13 -5.33
C THR A 26 9.42 -6.03 -6.34
N PHE A 27 10.72 -6.28 -6.18
CA PHE A 27 11.47 -7.17 -7.06
C PHE A 27 10.84 -8.57 -7.15
N PHE A 28 10.56 -9.19 -5.99
CA PHE A 28 9.93 -10.51 -5.98
C PHE A 28 8.48 -10.50 -6.48
N SER A 29 7.72 -9.43 -6.24
CA SER A 29 6.36 -9.29 -6.80
C SER A 29 6.39 -9.19 -8.31
N LEU A 30 7.35 -8.47 -8.88
CA LEU A 30 7.53 -8.39 -10.33
C LEU A 30 7.96 -9.74 -10.92
N TYR A 31 8.86 -10.45 -10.25
CA TYR A 31 9.30 -11.79 -10.66
C TYR A 31 8.16 -12.82 -10.64
N GLU A 32 7.39 -12.89 -9.56
CA GLU A 32 6.21 -13.77 -9.49
C GLU A 32 5.13 -13.33 -10.49
N GLY A 33 5.00 -12.03 -10.69
CA GLY A 33 4.05 -11.39 -11.58
C GLY A 33 4.31 -11.63 -13.07
N SER A 34 5.58 -11.76 -13.47
CA SER A 34 5.97 -11.96 -14.88
C SER A 34 5.49 -13.30 -15.45
N ARG A 35 4.98 -14.21 -14.61
CA ARG A 35 4.25 -15.40 -15.10
C ARG A 35 3.07 -15.04 -15.98
N LEU A 36 2.52 -13.83 -15.87
CA LEU A 36 1.46 -13.29 -16.73
C LEU A 36 1.76 -13.45 -18.23
N ASP A 37 3.04 -13.35 -18.63
CA ASP A 37 3.47 -13.52 -20.02
C ASP A 37 3.06 -14.88 -20.61
N ASN A 38 2.99 -15.91 -19.76
CA ASN A 38 2.70 -17.28 -20.13
C ASN A 38 1.24 -17.69 -19.90
N VAL A 39 0.36 -16.73 -19.57
CA VAL A 39 -1.05 -16.98 -19.22
C VAL A 39 -1.97 -16.06 -20.04
N PRO A 40 -2.12 -16.28 -21.36
CA PRO A 40 -2.83 -15.34 -22.23
C PRO A 40 -4.30 -15.11 -21.89
N TRP A 41 -4.97 -16.11 -21.32
CA TRP A 41 -6.36 -15.97 -20.91
C TRP A 41 -6.56 -15.01 -19.72
N GLU A 42 -5.50 -14.70 -18.97
CA GLU A 42 -5.54 -13.72 -17.89
C GLU A 42 -5.26 -12.28 -18.35
N TRP A 43 -4.79 -12.06 -19.58
CA TRP A 43 -4.45 -10.73 -20.08
C TRP A 43 -5.62 -9.74 -20.00
N PRO A 44 -6.87 -10.10 -20.36
CA PRO A 44 -8.00 -9.16 -20.23
C PRO A 44 -8.28 -8.70 -18.80
N TYR A 45 -7.84 -9.47 -17.79
CA TYR A 45 -8.17 -9.26 -16.38
C TYR A 45 -6.98 -8.81 -15.52
N SER A 46 -5.75 -9.04 -15.98
CA SER A 46 -4.52 -8.79 -15.22
C SER A 46 -3.61 -7.78 -15.90
N ALA A 47 -3.68 -7.63 -17.23
CA ALA A 47 -2.95 -6.59 -17.97
C ALA A 47 -3.72 -5.25 -17.98
N VAL A 48 -4.14 -4.81 -16.79
CA VAL A 48 -5.05 -3.66 -16.60
C VAL A 48 -4.49 -2.38 -17.21
N PHE A 49 -3.23 -2.05 -16.92
CA PHE A 49 -2.59 -0.84 -17.41
C PHE A 49 -2.28 -0.94 -18.89
N THR A 50 -1.84 -2.10 -19.38
CA THR A 50 -1.63 -2.33 -20.82
C THR A 50 -2.94 -2.17 -21.59
N ASN A 51 -4.04 -2.78 -21.14
CA ASN A 51 -5.35 -2.63 -21.78
C ASN A 51 -5.82 -1.18 -21.80
N TRP A 52 -5.55 -0.41 -20.74
CA TRP A 52 -5.93 1.00 -20.66
C TRP A 52 -5.06 1.90 -21.55
N LEU A 53 -3.74 1.69 -21.56
CA LEU A 53 -2.78 2.58 -22.22
C LEU A 53 -2.49 2.19 -23.67
N ASN A 54 -2.44 0.89 -23.97
CA ASN A 54 -2.07 0.34 -25.28
C ASN A 54 -3.29 -0.24 -26.04
N GLY A 55 -4.47 -0.28 -25.42
CA GLY A 55 -5.71 -0.71 -26.07
C GLY A 55 -5.90 -2.23 -26.20
N GLY A 56 -5.03 -3.03 -25.58
CA GLY A 56 -5.09 -4.49 -25.61
C GLY A 56 -3.72 -5.14 -25.47
N VAL A 57 -3.70 -6.47 -25.41
CA VAL A 57 -2.46 -7.28 -25.43
C VAL A 57 -2.53 -8.22 -26.64
N GLU A 58 -1.65 -8.03 -27.61
CA GLU A 58 -1.52 -8.93 -28.78
C GLU A 58 -0.43 -9.97 -28.54
N SER A 59 0.61 -9.59 -27.80
CA SER A 59 1.74 -10.43 -27.43
C SER A 59 2.21 -10.15 -25.99
N ALA A 60 2.93 -11.10 -25.39
CA ALA A 60 3.50 -10.93 -24.06
C ALA A 60 4.45 -9.71 -23.97
N ALA A 61 5.10 -9.34 -25.07
CA ALA A 61 6.00 -8.19 -25.13
C ALA A 61 5.28 -6.84 -24.96
N ASP A 62 3.96 -6.80 -25.16
CA ASP A 62 3.15 -5.60 -24.99
C ASP A 62 2.82 -5.31 -23.53
N ILE A 63 2.96 -6.32 -22.65
CA ILE A 63 2.56 -6.25 -21.25
C ILE A 63 3.52 -5.34 -20.48
N LEU A 64 2.95 -4.27 -19.92
CA LEU A 64 3.69 -3.35 -19.07
C LEU A 64 4.09 -4.02 -17.75
N THR A 65 5.30 -3.76 -17.29
CA THR A 65 5.85 -4.31 -16.03
C THR A 65 4.96 -4.07 -14.82
N ILE A 66 4.18 -2.98 -14.80
CA ILE A 66 3.25 -2.68 -13.70
C ILE A 66 2.09 -3.70 -13.61
N ASP A 67 1.69 -4.31 -14.72
CA ASP A 67 0.65 -5.35 -14.74
C ASP A 67 1.09 -6.64 -14.05
N TYR A 68 2.40 -6.90 -13.98
CA TYR A 68 2.93 -8.00 -13.19
C TYR A 68 2.58 -7.85 -11.71
N LEU A 69 2.52 -6.63 -11.17
CA LEU A 69 2.09 -6.40 -9.79
C LEU A 69 0.61 -6.74 -9.58
N VAL A 70 -0.23 -6.47 -10.59
CA VAL A 70 -1.67 -6.82 -10.55
C VAL A 70 -1.83 -8.34 -10.55
N TYR A 71 -1.13 -9.04 -11.44
CA TYR A 71 -1.14 -10.50 -11.49
C TYR A 71 -0.62 -11.12 -10.19
N ALA A 72 0.50 -10.63 -9.67
CA ALA A 72 1.05 -11.10 -8.40
C ALA A 72 0.08 -10.87 -7.24
N ALA A 73 -0.61 -9.72 -7.17
CA ALA A 73 -1.60 -9.47 -6.13
C ALA A 73 -2.79 -10.44 -6.18
N LYS A 74 -3.19 -10.88 -7.38
CA LYS A 74 -4.28 -11.85 -7.58
C LYS A 74 -3.88 -13.28 -7.21
N PHE A 75 -2.68 -13.72 -7.58
CA PHE A 75 -2.31 -15.14 -7.58
C PHE A 75 -1.09 -15.51 -6.71
N ALA A 76 -0.25 -14.55 -6.32
CA ALA A 76 0.93 -14.74 -5.47
C ALA A 76 1.09 -13.59 -4.44
N PRO A 77 0.12 -13.39 -3.52
CA PRO A 77 -0.05 -12.14 -2.77
C PRO A 77 0.98 -11.89 -1.67
N VAL A 78 1.88 -12.85 -1.37
CA VAL A 78 2.82 -12.75 -0.24
C VAL A 78 3.74 -11.51 -0.39
N TYR A 79 4.46 -11.40 -1.50
CA TYR A 79 5.34 -10.26 -1.73
C TYR A 79 4.57 -8.94 -1.97
N PRO A 80 3.45 -8.92 -2.72
CA PRO A 80 2.58 -7.74 -2.77
C PRO A 80 2.11 -7.26 -1.40
N THR A 81 1.88 -8.16 -0.45
CA THR A 81 1.45 -7.80 0.91
C THR A 81 2.58 -7.15 1.70
N ILE A 82 3.80 -7.69 1.61
CA ILE A 82 5.00 -7.07 2.21
C ILE A 82 5.26 -5.70 1.57
N MET A 83 5.12 -5.60 0.25
CA MET A 83 5.23 -4.36 -0.51
C MET A 83 4.19 -3.33 -0.03
N PHE A 84 2.95 -3.74 0.20
CA PHE A 84 1.90 -2.87 0.73
C PHE A 84 2.27 -2.32 2.12
N PHE A 85 2.61 -3.18 3.08
CA PHE A 85 2.92 -2.73 4.45
C PHE A 85 4.17 -1.83 4.51
N SER A 86 5.19 -2.16 3.72
CA SER A 86 6.41 -1.34 3.65
C SER A 86 6.14 0.02 2.98
N ALA A 87 5.42 0.05 1.85
CA ALA A 87 5.01 1.29 1.19
C ALA A 87 4.12 2.15 2.11
N PHE A 88 3.17 1.53 2.80
CA PHE A 88 2.28 2.24 3.70
C PHE A 88 3.02 2.81 4.92
N ALA A 89 3.97 2.07 5.48
CA ALA A 89 4.84 2.58 6.54
C ALA A 89 5.67 3.79 6.07
N LEU A 90 6.25 3.73 4.87
CA LEU A 90 6.98 4.86 4.27
C LEU A 90 6.06 6.07 4.07
N LEU A 91 4.83 5.87 3.60
CA LEU A 91 3.83 6.92 3.40
C LEU A 91 3.48 7.60 4.73
N LEU A 92 3.17 6.83 5.78
CA LEU A 92 2.85 7.36 7.11
C LEU A 92 4.03 8.12 7.71
N GLN A 93 5.25 7.57 7.58
CA GLN A 93 6.47 8.22 8.08
C GLN A 93 6.72 9.55 7.34
N LEU A 94 6.62 9.56 6.02
CA LEU A 94 6.80 10.77 5.22
C LEU A 94 5.76 11.84 5.58
N ALA A 95 4.49 11.44 5.74
CA ALA A 95 3.44 12.35 6.18
C ALA A 95 3.72 12.94 7.56
N SER A 96 4.22 12.13 8.51
CA SER A 96 4.60 12.62 9.84
C SER A 96 5.71 13.68 9.77
N TRP A 97 6.68 13.53 8.87
CA TRP A 97 7.75 14.51 8.69
C TRP A 97 7.28 15.81 8.03
N ILE A 98 6.41 15.71 7.02
CA ILE A 98 5.86 16.85 6.30
C ILE A 98 4.87 17.62 7.19
N LEU A 99 3.99 16.91 7.90
CA LEU A 99 2.89 17.48 8.69
C LEU A 99 3.22 17.67 10.17
N LYS A 100 4.48 17.49 10.59
CA LYS A 100 4.96 17.61 12.00
C LYS A 100 4.59 18.90 12.73
N LYS A 101 4.17 19.95 12.01
CA LYS A 101 3.76 21.23 12.59
C LYS A 101 2.28 21.26 13.01
N SER A 102 1.48 20.31 12.54
CA SER A 102 0.04 20.28 12.80
C SER A 102 -0.41 18.85 13.09
N GLU A 103 -0.56 18.55 14.37
CA GLU A 103 -1.12 17.28 14.86
C GLU A 103 -2.54 17.05 14.32
N ILE A 104 -3.31 18.12 14.11
CA ILE A 104 -4.63 18.06 13.48
C ILE A 104 -4.51 17.61 12.03
N ALA A 105 -3.61 18.22 11.25
CA ALA A 105 -3.43 17.84 9.83
C ALA A 105 -2.93 16.41 9.69
N LEU A 106 -1.99 15.97 10.53
CA LEU A 106 -1.52 14.59 10.56
C LEU A 106 -2.63 13.60 10.93
N SER A 107 -3.49 13.97 11.89
CA SER A 107 -4.65 13.16 12.26
C SER A 107 -5.67 13.04 11.13
N VAL A 108 -5.95 14.15 10.43
CA VAL A 108 -6.81 14.15 9.24
C VAL A 108 -6.20 13.29 8.13
N PHE A 109 -4.89 13.36 7.90
CA PHE A 109 -4.20 12.52 6.94
C PHE A 109 -4.40 11.02 7.25
N HIS A 110 -4.22 10.61 8.51
CA HIS A 110 -4.50 9.23 8.93
C HIS A 110 -5.95 8.83 8.66
N LEU A 111 -6.92 9.69 8.99
CA LEU A 111 -8.33 9.40 8.71
C LEU A 111 -8.59 9.21 7.20
N VAL A 112 -8.04 10.08 6.36
CA VAL A 112 -8.17 9.96 4.89
C VAL A 112 -7.58 8.64 4.41
N CYS A 113 -6.37 8.27 4.85
CA CYS A 113 -5.78 6.97 4.51
C CYS A 113 -6.64 5.80 4.99
N GLY A 114 -7.16 5.86 6.22
CA GLY A 114 -8.01 4.83 6.79
C GLY A 114 -9.32 4.64 6.02
N PHE A 115 -10.01 5.73 5.67
CA PHE A 115 -11.22 5.67 4.86
C PHE A 115 -10.94 5.21 3.42
N ALA A 116 -9.81 5.61 2.82
CA ALA A 116 -9.41 5.12 1.50
C ALA A 116 -9.17 3.59 1.52
N LEU A 117 -8.50 3.08 2.56
CA LEU A 117 -8.32 1.63 2.73
C LEU A 117 -9.65 0.90 2.96
N LEU A 118 -10.57 1.49 3.73
CA LEU A 118 -11.90 0.91 3.96
C LEU A 118 -12.71 0.84 2.66
N PHE A 119 -12.65 1.90 1.84
CA PHE A 119 -13.26 1.92 0.51
C PHE A 119 -12.67 0.83 -0.39
N MET A 120 -11.34 0.74 -0.47
CA MET A 120 -10.67 -0.28 -1.28
C MET A 120 -10.97 -1.71 -0.79
N SER A 121 -11.10 -1.91 0.52
CA SER A 121 -11.55 -3.18 1.09
C SER A 121 -12.93 -3.57 0.54
N GLY A 122 -13.89 -2.65 0.54
CA GLY A 122 -15.23 -2.88 0.00
C GLY A 122 -15.22 -3.22 -1.49
N VAL A 123 -14.41 -2.51 -2.28
CA VAL A 123 -14.24 -2.78 -3.73
C VAL A 123 -13.72 -4.19 -4.00
N LEU A 124 -12.78 -4.68 -3.18
CA LEU A 124 -12.13 -5.98 -3.38
C LEU A 124 -12.87 -7.17 -2.74
N MET A 125 -13.86 -6.91 -1.88
CA MET A 125 -14.51 -7.95 -1.05
C MET A 125 -15.23 -9.03 -1.86
N SER A 126 -15.71 -8.69 -3.06
CA SER A 126 -16.39 -9.61 -3.98
C SER A 126 -15.47 -10.16 -5.07
N SER A 127 -14.15 -9.99 -4.95
CA SER A 127 -13.22 -10.45 -5.97
C SER A 127 -13.25 -11.98 -6.11
N PRO A 128 -13.26 -12.52 -7.34
CA PRO A 128 -13.21 -13.96 -7.59
C PRO A 128 -11.82 -14.57 -7.32
N THR A 129 -10.80 -13.75 -7.03
CA THR A 129 -9.43 -14.23 -6.80
C THR A 129 -9.07 -14.24 -5.32
N VAL A 130 -8.48 -15.35 -4.87
CA VAL A 130 -8.07 -15.55 -3.48
C VAL A 130 -7.12 -14.44 -3.01
N GLY A 131 -6.22 -13.98 -3.87
CA GLY A 131 -5.28 -12.91 -3.52
C GLY A 131 -5.95 -11.56 -3.26
N LEU A 132 -6.88 -11.13 -4.13
CA LEU A 132 -7.57 -9.85 -3.92
C LEU A 132 -8.60 -9.92 -2.77
N GLU A 133 -9.25 -11.07 -2.56
CA GLU A 133 -10.09 -11.29 -1.38
C GLU A 133 -9.24 -11.20 -0.09
N PHE A 134 -8.03 -11.78 -0.10
CA PHE A 134 -7.07 -11.63 1.00
C PHE A 134 -6.68 -10.15 1.21
N PHE A 135 -6.39 -9.41 0.14
CA PHE A 135 -6.13 -7.97 0.21
C PHE A 135 -7.30 -7.17 0.78
N SER A 136 -8.55 -7.54 0.45
CA SER A 136 -9.74 -6.90 1.03
C SER A 136 -9.72 -6.98 2.56
N ARG A 137 -9.38 -8.15 3.13
CA ARG A 137 -9.28 -8.36 4.59
C ARG A 137 -8.11 -7.60 5.20
N VAL A 138 -6.95 -7.61 4.54
CA VAL A 138 -5.77 -6.84 4.95
C VAL A 138 -6.08 -5.34 5.02
N PHE A 139 -6.74 -4.79 3.99
CA PHE A 139 -7.14 -3.40 3.94
C PHE A 139 -8.19 -3.08 5.00
N PHE A 140 -9.16 -3.96 5.24
CA PHE A 140 -10.16 -3.77 6.30
C PHE A 140 -9.51 -3.62 7.68
N VAL A 141 -8.66 -4.57 8.06
CA VAL A 141 -8.00 -4.57 9.38
C VAL A 141 -7.09 -3.35 9.52
N THR A 142 -6.30 -3.04 8.48
CA THR A 142 -5.41 -1.88 8.48
C THR A 142 -6.21 -0.57 8.59
N ALA A 143 -7.34 -0.47 7.87
CA ALA A 143 -8.22 0.68 7.93
C ALA A 143 -8.75 0.91 9.34
N LEU A 144 -9.22 -0.13 10.04
CA LEU A 144 -9.72 0.00 11.41
C LEU A 144 -8.65 0.55 12.36
N VAL A 145 -7.43 -0.01 12.30
CA VAL A 145 -6.31 0.45 13.13
C VAL A 145 -5.98 1.93 12.86
N VAL A 146 -5.90 2.30 11.58
CA VAL A 146 -5.52 3.66 11.16
C VAL A 146 -6.62 4.67 11.50
N VAL A 147 -7.89 4.34 11.28
CA VAL A 147 -9.03 5.20 11.63
C VAL A 147 -9.09 5.43 13.14
N ILE A 148 -9.00 4.36 13.95
CA ILE A 148 -9.02 4.48 15.41
C ILE A 148 -7.87 5.36 15.89
N SER A 149 -6.65 5.12 15.39
CA SER A 149 -5.48 5.95 15.70
C SER A 149 -5.68 7.42 15.30
N GLY A 150 -6.23 7.67 14.11
CA GLY A 150 -6.54 9.00 13.60
C GLY A 150 -7.57 9.74 14.45
N VAL A 151 -8.67 9.10 14.85
CA VAL A 151 -9.71 9.69 15.71
C VAL A 151 -9.13 10.04 17.08
N VAL A 152 -8.40 9.11 17.70
CA VAL A 152 -7.78 9.35 19.03
C VAL A 152 -6.81 10.53 18.97
N SER A 153 -5.98 10.59 17.94
CA SER A 153 -5.01 11.66 17.74
C SER A 153 -5.69 13.00 17.49
N PHE A 154 -6.76 13.02 16.69
CA PHE A 154 -7.53 14.22 16.40
C PHE A 154 -8.19 14.80 17.65
N VAL A 155 -8.85 13.96 18.46
CA VAL A 155 -9.50 14.39 19.71
C VAL A 155 -8.47 14.96 20.68
N LYS A 156 -7.29 14.34 20.80
CA LYS A 156 -6.19 14.85 21.64
C LYS A 156 -5.69 16.20 21.14
N ALA A 157 -5.40 16.31 19.85
CA ALA A 157 -4.90 17.56 19.25
C ALA A 157 -5.91 18.71 19.40
N ARG A 158 -7.21 18.45 19.23
CA ARG A 158 -8.27 19.46 19.42
C ARG A 158 -8.36 19.97 20.85
N LYS A 159 -8.19 19.10 21.85
CA LYS A 159 -8.20 19.48 23.28
C LYS A 159 -6.99 20.33 23.69
N GLN A 160 -5.91 20.34 22.92
CA GLN A 160 -4.71 21.14 23.22
C GLN A 160 -4.77 22.55 22.64
N VAL A 161 -5.67 22.78 21.68
CA VAL A 161 -5.85 24.07 20.99
C VAL A 161 -6.97 24.91 21.63
N VAL A 162 -7.92 24.27 22.30
CA VAL A 162 -9.03 24.88 23.06
C VAL A 162 -8.61 25.06 24.51
#